data_AF-A0A1H7FVJ2-F1
#
_entry.id   AF-A0A1H7FVJ2-F1
#
_cell.length_a   1.000
_cell.length_b   1.000
_cell.length_c   1.000
_cell.angle_alpha   90.00
_cell.angle_beta   90.00
_cell.angle_gamma   90.00
#
_symmetry.space_group_name_H-M   'P 1'
#
loop_
_entity.id
_entity.type
_entity.pdbx_description
1 polymer ?
#
loop_
_entity_poly.entity_id
_entity_poly.type
_entity_poly.pdbx_seq_one_letter_code
_entity_poly.pdbx_strand_id
1 'polypeptide(L)'
;MSKPKLWMTIPVTTAVLLALAGCGGQDTQSSSTDNMSPAVGEQVQSGSGGADFSSGTEDNGTDTTETTGKEGSAGSGTSSSETGSSGQTQQSGNDVIQDIRSQLKMKNASLPTSFSLEKGKHLTASITSNTSDAFHINFYSTDQSVAVNDASLTASGSKVPVLASYEVKTYNDPNSTDIFPETDLKDIPEDMTMDLGHDIKGVAEGAAGSQYLTWTEGRWTLQIRSVSEDNMNNPGIAKKMVEYLESHTLPAPKDKGFVNVEYPSGGKSVNVTISWQDGKQIHQLQTEQVPLEALGMVVSVK
;
A
#
# COMPACT_ATOMS: atom_id res chain seq x y z
N MET A 1 26.24 35.01 -48.90
CA MET A 1 25.71 34.07 -49.91
C MET A 1 24.77 33.13 -49.18
N SER A 2 23.51 33.51 -48.96
CA SER A 2 22.31 33.31 -49.81
C SER A 2 21.92 31.83 -50.03
N LYS A 3 20.75 31.47 -49.46
CA LYS A 3 20.07 30.15 -49.43
C LYS A 3 19.61 29.68 -50.83
N PRO A 4 19.04 28.45 -50.99
CA PRO A 4 17.63 28.16 -50.63
C PRO A 4 17.45 26.75 -49.98
N LYS A 5 16.57 26.47 -49.01
CA LYS A 5 15.09 26.45 -48.94
C LYS A 5 14.41 25.68 -50.08
N LEU A 6 14.11 24.39 -49.87
CA LEU A 6 13.07 23.67 -50.61
C LEU A 6 12.02 23.14 -49.63
N TRP A 7 10.80 23.61 -49.83
CA TRP A 7 9.56 23.19 -49.19
C TRP A 7 8.94 22.18 -50.15
N MET A 8 8.52 21.00 -49.69
CA MET A 8 7.69 20.11 -50.49
C MET A 8 6.46 19.69 -49.69
N THR A 9 5.35 20.31 -50.04
CA THR A 9 3.99 19.95 -49.66
C THR A 9 3.52 18.78 -50.53
N ILE A 10 2.89 17.77 -49.93
CA ILE A 10 2.00 16.85 -50.66
C ILE A 10 0.66 16.82 -49.89
N PRO A 11 -0.46 17.19 -50.52
CA PRO A 11 -1.81 17.01 -49.98
C PRO A 11 -2.40 15.65 -50.42
N VAL A 12 -3.70 15.42 -50.11
CA VAL A 12 -4.61 14.36 -50.60
C VAL A 12 -4.81 13.22 -49.58
N THR A 13 -5.74 13.36 -48.62
CA THR A 13 -7.19 13.02 -48.65
C THR A 13 -7.54 11.53 -48.61
N THR A 14 -8.18 11.15 -47.49
CA THR A 14 -9.45 10.41 -47.37
C THR A 14 -9.52 8.96 -47.86
N ALA A 15 -9.75 8.03 -46.93
CA ALA A 15 -10.88 7.08 -46.99
C ALA A 15 -11.06 6.35 -45.64
N VAL A 16 -12.15 6.69 -44.95
CA VAL A 16 -12.79 5.87 -43.92
C VAL A 16 -13.47 4.70 -44.64
N LEU A 17 -13.22 3.47 -44.19
CA LEU A 17 -14.04 2.30 -44.50
C LEU A 17 -14.32 1.53 -43.21
N LEU A 18 -15.46 1.84 -42.61
CA LEU A 18 -16.19 0.98 -41.68
C LEU A 18 -16.78 -0.18 -42.49
N ALA A 19 -16.41 -1.41 -42.15
CA ALA A 19 -17.13 -2.60 -42.60
C ALA A 19 -17.88 -3.18 -41.40
N LEU A 20 -19.16 -2.80 -41.28
CA LEU A 20 -20.17 -3.56 -40.56
C LEU A 20 -20.65 -4.67 -41.50
N ALA A 21 -20.42 -5.93 -41.11
CA ALA A 21 -21.13 -7.07 -41.68
C ALA A 21 -22.09 -7.59 -40.60
N GLY A 22 -23.39 -7.65 -40.95
CA GLY A 22 -24.45 -8.18 -40.11
C GLY A 22 -25.15 -9.40 -40.73
N CYS A 23 -25.89 -10.07 -39.85
CA CYS A 23 -27.11 -10.88 -40.03
C CYS A 23 -27.17 -12.25 -40.75
N GLY A 24 -27.85 -13.19 -40.07
CA GLY A 24 -28.69 -14.29 -40.62
C GLY A 24 -28.24 -15.70 -40.20
N GLY A 25 -28.86 -16.40 -39.23
CA GLY A 25 -30.08 -17.26 -39.36
C GLY A 25 -29.68 -18.71 -39.72
N GLN A 26 -30.18 -19.85 -39.19
CA GLN A 26 -31.43 -20.21 -38.51
C GLN A 26 -31.37 -21.70 -38.00
N ASP A 27 -32.07 -21.97 -36.88
CA ASP A 27 -32.71 -23.18 -36.31
C ASP A 27 -32.03 -24.56 -36.15
N THR A 28 -32.13 -25.09 -34.92
CA THR A 28 -32.74 -26.42 -34.68
C THR A 28 -33.39 -26.51 -33.29
N GLN A 29 -34.65 -26.97 -33.30
CA GLN A 29 -35.59 -27.20 -32.21
C GLN A 29 -35.08 -28.06 -31.05
N SER A 30 -35.57 -27.77 -29.83
CA SER A 30 -36.37 -28.73 -29.07
C SER A 30 -37.31 -28.01 -28.10
N SER A 31 -38.56 -28.46 -28.16
CA SER A 31 -39.79 -27.93 -27.57
C SER A 31 -40.01 -28.32 -26.12
N SER A 32 -40.69 -27.45 -25.34
CA SER A 32 -41.92 -27.76 -24.60
C SER A 32 -42.61 -26.47 -24.14
N THR A 33 -43.82 -26.25 -24.69
CA THR A 33 -45.09 -25.79 -24.10
C THR A 33 -45.10 -25.47 -22.59
N ASP A 34 -45.76 -24.43 -22.03
CA ASP A 34 -47.10 -23.87 -22.31
C ASP A 34 -47.30 -22.41 -21.83
N ASN A 35 -47.96 -21.62 -22.68
CA ASN A 35 -49.14 -20.75 -22.48
C ASN A 35 -49.29 -19.68 -21.36
N MET A 36 -49.47 -18.44 -21.85
CA MET A 36 -50.48 -17.39 -21.53
C MET A 36 -50.37 -16.48 -20.27
N SER A 37 -50.28 -15.17 -20.56
CA SER A 37 -50.30 -13.90 -19.79
C SER A 37 -51.56 -13.61 -18.93
N PRO A 38 -51.75 -12.41 -18.32
CA PRO A 38 -50.83 -11.45 -17.67
C PRO A 38 -51.29 -11.05 -16.24
N ALA A 39 -50.43 -10.44 -15.41
CA ALA A 39 -50.89 -9.59 -14.29
C ALA A 39 -49.81 -8.60 -13.82
N VAL A 40 -50.23 -7.34 -13.69
CA VAL A 40 -49.52 -6.23 -13.05
C VAL A 40 -49.61 -6.40 -11.52
N GLY A 41 -48.53 -6.09 -10.80
CA GLY A 41 -48.55 -5.95 -9.34
C GLY A 41 -47.18 -5.58 -8.76
N GLU A 42 -47.09 -4.38 -8.20
CA GLU A 42 -46.00 -3.90 -7.33
C GLU A 42 -45.85 -4.79 -6.07
N GLN A 43 -44.62 -5.02 -5.62
CA GLN A 43 -44.13 -4.66 -4.27
C GLN A 43 -42.69 -5.15 -4.01
N VAL A 44 -41.86 -4.21 -3.53
CA VAL A 44 -40.76 -4.30 -2.55
C VAL A 44 -40.39 -5.67 -1.98
N GLN A 45 -39.07 -6.00 -1.95
CA GLN A 45 -38.32 -6.20 -0.70
C GLN A 45 -36.79 -6.27 -0.91
N SER A 46 -36.09 -5.62 0.04
CA SER A 46 -34.66 -5.56 0.29
C SER A 46 -33.94 -6.89 0.50
N GLY A 47 -32.63 -6.88 0.22
CA GLY A 47 -31.63 -7.82 0.74
C GLY A 47 -30.24 -7.17 0.80
N SER A 48 -30.00 -6.40 1.86
CA SER A 48 -28.66 -5.90 2.25
C SER A 48 -28.09 -6.84 3.31
N GLY A 49 -26.91 -7.40 3.07
CA GLY A 49 -26.16 -8.21 4.02
C GLY A 49 -24.90 -7.48 4.46
N GLY A 50 -25.01 -6.62 5.47
CA GLY A 50 -23.89 -6.03 6.20
C GLY A 50 -23.75 -6.71 7.56
N ALA A 51 -22.56 -7.23 7.85
CA ALA A 51 -22.23 -7.81 9.15
C ALA A 51 -21.87 -6.68 10.13
N ASP A 52 -22.58 -6.65 11.25
CA ASP A 52 -22.43 -5.70 12.35
C ASP A 52 -21.63 -6.37 13.48
N PHE A 53 -20.61 -5.69 14.02
CA PHE A 53 -19.90 -6.11 15.23
C PHE A 53 -19.99 -5.00 16.27
N SER A 54 -20.61 -5.37 17.39
CA SER A 54 -21.09 -4.52 18.46
C SER A 54 -19.98 -3.94 19.35
N SER A 55 -20.07 -2.63 19.58
CA SER A 55 -19.41 -1.86 20.65
C SER A 55 -20.27 -1.87 21.91
N GLY A 56 -19.70 -2.23 23.06
CA GLY A 56 -20.35 -2.12 24.37
C GLY A 56 -19.62 -1.17 25.31
N THR A 57 -20.28 -0.12 25.75
CA THR A 57 -20.02 0.64 26.99
C THR A 57 -21.37 1.20 27.44
N GLU A 58 -21.82 0.93 28.67
CA GLU A 58 -21.93 1.84 29.84
C GLU A 58 -23.00 1.17 30.76
N ASP A 59 -23.13 1.31 32.09
CA ASP A 59 -22.51 2.07 33.17
C ASP A 59 -23.12 1.54 34.52
N ASN A 60 -22.47 1.89 35.63
CA ASN A 60 -23.03 2.40 36.90
C ASN A 60 -22.86 1.60 38.20
N GLY A 61 -22.38 2.29 39.26
CA GLY A 61 -22.68 1.99 40.66
C GLY A 61 -21.53 2.04 41.70
N THR A 62 -21.34 3.20 42.31
CA THR A 62 -20.71 3.63 43.60
C THR A 62 -20.66 2.55 44.73
N ASP A 63 -19.77 2.49 45.73
CA ASP A 63 -19.27 3.53 46.66
C ASP A 63 -18.21 2.98 47.68
N THR A 64 -17.37 3.91 48.18
CA THR A 64 -16.67 4.07 49.49
C THR A 64 -15.73 3.03 50.20
N THR A 65 -14.57 3.60 50.59
CA THR A 65 -13.84 3.58 51.91
C THR A 65 -12.56 2.73 52.15
N GLU A 66 -11.45 3.49 52.32
CA GLU A 66 -10.35 3.42 53.30
C GLU A 66 -9.63 2.09 53.64
N THR A 67 -8.30 2.07 53.50
CA THR A 67 -7.34 2.26 54.63
C THR A 67 -5.88 1.94 54.24
N THR A 68 -4.99 2.83 54.67
CA THR A 68 -3.51 2.80 54.87
C THR A 68 -2.81 1.41 54.94
N GLY A 69 -1.53 1.20 54.60
CA GLY A 69 -0.43 2.07 54.17
C GLY A 69 0.93 1.32 54.25
N LYS A 70 2.00 2.07 53.94
CA LYS A 70 3.41 1.94 54.39
C LYS A 70 4.39 0.95 53.72
N GLU A 71 5.36 1.57 53.03
CA GLU A 71 6.83 1.39 52.97
C GLU A 71 7.48 -0.01 52.97
N GLY A 72 8.41 -0.20 52.03
CA GLY A 72 9.81 -0.45 52.43
C GLY A 72 10.53 -1.67 51.83
N SER A 73 11.65 -1.35 51.18
CA SER A 73 12.93 -2.07 51.20
C SER A 73 13.31 -2.99 50.04
N ALA A 74 14.49 -2.62 49.52
CA ALA A 74 15.36 -3.33 48.62
C ALA A 74 15.82 -4.70 49.14
N GLY A 75 16.16 -5.57 48.19
CA GLY A 75 16.93 -6.79 48.41
C GLY A 75 17.63 -7.19 47.11
N SER A 76 18.93 -6.87 47.03
CA SER A 76 19.84 -7.40 46.01
C SER A 76 19.96 -8.91 46.09
N GLY A 77 19.93 -9.57 44.93
CA GLY A 77 20.30 -10.97 44.77
C GLY A 77 21.20 -11.13 43.55
N THR A 78 22.50 -10.96 43.77
CA THR A 78 23.55 -11.40 42.86
C THR A 78 23.48 -12.93 42.75
N SER A 79 23.37 -13.46 41.54
CA SER A 79 23.80 -14.83 41.27
C SER A 79 24.50 -14.87 39.91
N SER A 80 25.81 -15.03 39.98
CA SER A 80 26.67 -15.35 38.87
C SER A 80 26.42 -16.78 38.42
N SER A 81 26.21 -16.97 37.13
CA SER A 81 26.56 -18.22 36.47
C SER A 81 26.98 -17.89 35.04
N GLU A 82 28.29 -17.85 34.83
CA GLU A 82 28.89 -18.06 33.52
C GLU A 82 28.52 -19.46 33.04
N THR A 83 27.94 -19.57 31.86
CA THR A 83 28.10 -20.75 31.01
C THR A 83 28.06 -20.28 29.57
N GLY A 84 29.21 -20.31 28.91
CA GLY A 84 29.32 -20.11 27.48
C GLY A 84 28.46 -21.14 26.77
N SER A 85 27.48 -20.66 26.02
CA SER A 85 26.75 -21.42 25.03
C SER A 85 26.53 -20.48 23.85
N SER A 86 26.97 -20.92 22.68
CA SER A 86 26.87 -20.22 21.40
C SER A 86 25.40 -19.89 21.11
N GLY A 87 24.97 -18.71 21.57
CA GLY A 87 23.59 -18.29 21.52
C GLY A 87 23.24 -17.79 20.13
N GLN A 88 22.48 -18.58 19.37
CA GLN A 88 21.54 -18.00 18.42
C GLN A 88 20.56 -17.17 19.24
N THR A 89 20.81 -15.86 19.22
CA THR A 89 20.04 -14.89 20.00
C THR A 89 18.69 -14.74 19.31
N GLN A 90 17.60 -15.01 20.02
CA GLN A 90 16.26 -14.73 19.53
C GLN A 90 16.14 -13.22 19.30
N GLN A 91 16.25 -12.77 18.06
CA GLN A 91 16.12 -11.36 17.72
C GLN A 91 14.65 -10.94 17.76
N SER A 92 14.37 -9.94 18.58
CA SER A 92 13.17 -9.13 18.47
C SER A 92 13.21 -8.32 17.17
N GLY A 93 12.06 -7.86 16.66
CA GLY A 93 12.01 -7.03 15.45
C GLY A 93 12.91 -5.79 15.52
N ASN A 94 13.10 -5.22 16.72
CA ASN A 94 14.02 -4.09 16.94
C ASN A 94 15.50 -4.48 16.74
N ASP A 95 15.87 -5.70 17.14
CA ASP A 95 17.25 -6.19 17.00
C ASP A 95 17.59 -6.41 15.51
N VAL A 96 16.63 -6.86 14.70
CA VAL A 96 16.80 -7.03 13.25
C VAL A 96 17.13 -5.70 12.58
N ILE A 97 16.39 -4.63 12.92
CA ILE A 97 16.65 -3.30 12.36
C ILE A 97 18.03 -2.78 12.79
N GLN A 98 18.43 -3.01 14.04
CA GLN A 98 19.77 -2.63 14.50
C GLN A 98 20.87 -3.37 13.74
N ASP A 99 20.70 -4.67 13.51
CA ASP A 99 21.63 -5.47 12.75
C ASP A 99 21.76 -4.99 11.30
N ILE A 100 20.63 -4.68 10.66
CA ILE A 100 20.65 -4.08 9.31
C ILE A 100 21.44 -2.77 9.31
N ARG A 101 21.14 -1.84 10.23
CA ARG A 101 21.86 -0.55 10.32
C ARG A 101 23.36 -0.73 10.52
N SER A 102 23.78 -1.73 11.28
CA SER A 102 25.19 -2.03 11.51
C SER A 102 25.93 -2.50 10.25
N GLN A 103 25.20 -3.11 9.31
CA GLN A 103 25.74 -3.65 8.06
C GLN A 103 25.66 -2.66 6.89
N LEU A 104 24.82 -1.63 6.96
CA LEU A 104 24.68 -0.64 5.90
C LEU A 104 25.91 0.28 5.78
N LYS A 105 26.33 0.54 4.54
CA LYS A 105 27.41 1.48 4.21
C LYS A 105 26.93 2.93 4.26
N MET A 106 25.67 3.18 3.89
CA MET A 106 25.04 4.48 4.03
C MET A 106 24.93 4.86 5.50
N LYS A 107 25.41 6.06 5.86
CA LYS A 107 25.36 6.56 7.24
C LYS A 107 23.99 7.16 7.53
N ASN A 108 23.52 6.95 8.78
CA ASN A 108 22.22 7.44 9.25
C ASN A 108 21.05 6.99 8.37
N ALA A 109 21.11 5.75 7.88
CA ALA A 109 20.04 5.18 7.07
C ALA A 109 18.75 5.05 7.91
N SER A 110 17.69 5.73 7.47
CA SER A 110 16.35 5.59 8.04
C SER A 110 15.67 4.36 7.47
N LEU A 111 15.12 3.52 8.35
CA LEU A 111 14.50 2.24 8.02
C LEU A 111 13.10 2.14 8.61
N PRO A 112 12.15 1.43 7.96
CA PRO A 112 10.91 1.00 8.60
C PRO A 112 11.24 0.20 9.87
N THR A 113 10.49 0.44 10.95
CA THR A 113 10.73 -0.19 12.26
C THR A 113 9.54 -0.93 12.83
N SER A 114 8.39 -0.88 12.17
CA SER A 114 7.18 -1.61 12.52
C SER A 114 6.69 -2.42 11.34
N PHE A 115 6.36 -3.69 11.60
CA PHE A 115 5.84 -4.63 10.62
C PHE A 115 4.73 -5.44 11.27
N SER A 116 3.60 -5.57 10.60
CA SER A 116 2.53 -6.47 11.04
C SER A 116 2.84 -7.88 10.63
N LEU A 117 3.15 -8.71 11.62
CA LEU A 117 3.49 -10.11 11.46
C LEU A 117 2.39 -10.99 12.04
N GLU A 118 2.16 -12.14 11.41
CA GLU A 118 1.31 -13.17 11.99
C GLU A 118 1.90 -13.66 13.32
N LYS A 119 1.02 -14.12 14.22
CA LYS A 119 1.40 -14.60 15.54
C LYS A 119 2.43 -15.73 15.44
N GLY A 120 3.56 -15.56 16.13
CA GLY A 120 4.64 -16.55 16.18
C GLY A 120 5.62 -16.47 15.01
N LYS A 121 5.44 -15.55 14.06
CA LYS A 121 6.43 -15.27 13.03
C LYS A 121 7.49 -14.30 13.53
N HIS A 122 8.65 -14.33 12.87
CA HIS A 122 9.81 -13.51 13.16
C HIS A 122 10.18 -12.67 11.94
N LEU A 123 10.58 -11.41 12.17
CA LEU A 123 11.15 -10.56 11.13
C LEU A 123 12.58 -11.00 10.85
N THR A 124 12.99 -10.93 9.58
CA THR A 124 14.39 -10.96 9.16
C THR A 124 14.53 -10.20 7.84
N ALA A 125 15.75 -10.07 7.32
CA ALA A 125 15.99 -9.32 6.10
C ALA A 125 17.20 -9.82 5.29
N SER A 126 17.22 -9.50 4.00
CA SER A 126 18.40 -9.59 3.15
C SER A 126 18.71 -8.22 2.53
N ILE A 127 19.97 -7.80 2.62
CA ILE A 127 20.52 -6.59 2.02
C ILE A 127 21.09 -6.98 0.67
N THR A 128 20.31 -6.72 -0.37
CA THR A 128 20.62 -7.14 -1.76
C THR A 128 21.48 -6.13 -2.51
N SER A 129 21.49 -4.86 -2.07
CA SER A 129 22.40 -3.82 -2.53
C SER A 129 22.85 -2.96 -1.34
N ASN A 130 24.13 -2.59 -1.30
CA ASN A 130 24.72 -1.87 -0.17
C ASN A 130 25.93 -1.03 -0.58
N THR A 131 25.69 0.23 -0.92
CA THR A 131 26.68 1.26 -1.24
C THR A 131 26.53 2.45 -0.30
N SER A 132 27.41 3.45 -0.41
CA SER A 132 27.31 4.66 0.42
C SER A 132 26.15 5.59 0.01
N ASP A 133 25.66 5.44 -1.21
CA ASP A 133 24.66 6.28 -1.86
C ASP A 133 23.33 5.56 -2.16
N ALA A 134 23.30 4.23 -2.04
CA ALA A 134 22.09 3.44 -2.21
C ALA A 134 22.11 2.14 -1.39
N PHE A 135 20.93 1.65 -1.00
CA PHE A 135 20.75 0.29 -0.50
C PHE A 135 19.38 -0.26 -0.90
N HIS A 136 19.26 -1.59 -0.95
CA HIS A 136 18.00 -2.29 -1.17
C HIS A 136 17.88 -3.46 -0.20
N ILE A 137 16.82 -3.49 0.58
CA ILE A 137 16.55 -4.48 1.62
C ILE A 137 15.23 -5.19 1.31
N ASN A 138 15.25 -6.52 1.32
CA ASN A 138 14.04 -7.32 1.37
C ASN A 138 13.80 -7.78 2.80
N PHE A 139 12.64 -7.49 3.34
CA PHE A 139 12.17 -8.01 4.62
C PHE A 139 11.35 -9.28 4.42
N TYR A 140 11.44 -10.19 5.39
CA TYR A 140 10.77 -11.48 5.36
C TYR A 140 10.11 -11.77 6.70
N SER A 141 9.07 -12.60 6.66
CA SER A 141 8.40 -13.17 7.83
C SER A 141 8.67 -14.67 7.85
N THR A 142 9.36 -15.18 8.88
CA THR A 142 9.79 -16.57 8.98
C THR A 142 9.22 -17.26 10.23
N ASP A 143 9.05 -18.58 10.18
CA ASP A 143 8.57 -19.37 11.32
C ASP A 143 9.55 -19.43 12.49
N GLN A 144 10.84 -19.22 12.22
CA GLN A 144 11.91 -19.25 13.18
C GLN A 144 12.73 -17.97 13.07
N SER A 145 13.42 -17.59 14.14
CA SER A 145 14.36 -16.48 14.09
C SER A 145 15.54 -16.85 13.19
N VAL A 146 15.76 -16.05 12.16
CA VAL A 146 16.81 -16.22 11.15
C VAL A 146 17.63 -14.94 11.10
N ALA A 147 18.95 -15.05 11.05
CA ALA A 147 19.85 -13.89 11.01
C ALA A 147 19.66 -13.06 9.73
N VAL A 148 19.95 -11.77 9.82
CA VAL A 148 20.00 -10.89 8.64
C VAL A 148 21.03 -11.44 7.65
N ASN A 149 20.69 -11.43 6.36
CA ASN A 149 21.51 -11.98 5.25
C ASN A 149 21.73 -13.50 5.29
N ASP A 150 20.92 -14.25 6.03
CA ASP A 150 20.99 -15.71 5.99
C ASP A 150 20.71 -16.24 4.57
N ALA A 151 21.54 -17.18 4.11
CA ALA A 151 21.45 -17.72 2.75
C ALA A 151 20.12 -18.43 2.47
N SER A 152 19.42 -18.94 3.48
CA SER A 152 18.11 -19.58 3.32
C SER A 152 17.04 -18.65 2.74
N LEU A 153 17.20 -17.33 2.89
CA LEU A 153 16.26 -16.32 2.39
C LEU A 153 16.36 -16.16 0.86
N THR A 154 17.54 -16.33 0.28
CA THR A 154 17.82 -15.99 -1.13
C THR A 154 18.43 -17.14 -1.94
N ALA A 155 18.70 -18.29 -1.34
CA ALA A 155 19.25 -19.44 -2.03
C ALA A 155 18.32 -19.90 -3.16
N SER A 156 18.92 -20.44 -4.23
CA SER A 156 18.17 -21.03 -5.35
C SER A 156 17.19 -22.09 -4.85
N GLY A 157 15.89 -21.83 -5.02
CA GLY A 157 14.81 -22.70 -4.56
C GLY A 157 14.19 -22.30 -3.22
N SER A 158 14.65 -21.22 -2.57
CA SER A 158 13.93 -20.63 -1.44
C SER A 158 12.52 -20.22 -1.86
N LYS A 159 11.55 -20.48 -0.97
CA LYS A 159 10.13 -20.17 -1.15
C LYS A 159 9.62 -19.16 -0.13
N VAL A 160 10.52 -18.50 0.60
CA VAL A 160 10.12 -17.50 1.59
C VAL A 160 9.69 -16.25 0.83
N PRO A 161 8.41 -15.85 0.88
CA PRO A 161 7.94 -14.67 0.18
C PRO A 161 8.53 -13.42 0.81
N VAL A 162 8.82 -12.42 -0.02
CA VAL A 162 9.21 -11.09 0.45
C VAL A 162 7.98 -10.44 1.09
N LEU A 163 8.10 -10.01 2.34
CA LEU A 163 7.06 -9.27 3.04
C LEU A 163 6.98 -7.83 2.52
N ALA A 164 8.14 -7.18 2.40
CA ALA A 164 8.28 -5.85 1.85
C ALA A 164 9.71 -5.64 1.35
N SER A 165 9.86 -4.83 0.31
CA SER A 165 11.15 -4.33 -0.17
C SER A 165 11.27 -2.85 0.17
N TYR A 166 12.45 -2.42 0.59
CA TYR A 166 12.74 -1.04 0.93
C TYR A 166 14.05 -0.60 0.29
N GLU A 167 13.96 0.43 -0.55
CA GLU A 167 15.09 1.04 -1.24
C GLU A 167 15.30 2.46 -0.75
N VAL A 168 16.56 2.86 -0.60
CA VAL A 168 16.94 4.26 -0.54
C VAL A 168 18.04 4.49 -1.56
N LYS A 169 17.89 5.52 -2.39
CA LYS A 169 18.88 5.87 -3.41
C LYS A 169 19.06 7.37 -3.51
N THR A 170 20.31 7.81 -3.59
CA THR A 170 20.68 9.21 -3.78
C THR A 170 20.69 9.56 -5.26
N TYR A 171 20.01 10.66 -5.61
CA TYR A 171 19.92 11.17 -6.98
C TYR A 171 20.64 12.51 -7.10
N ASN A 172 21.20 12.77 -8.28
CA ASN A 172 21.73 14.11 -8.60
C ASN A 172 20.59 15.13 -8.69
N ASP A 173 19.49 14.71 -9.32
CA ASP A 173 18.23 15.45 -9.42
C ASP A 173 17.06 14.50 -9.13
N PRO A 174 16.51 14.48 -7.90
CA PRO A 174 15.38 13.61 -7.56
C PRO A 174 14.06 14.04 -8.22
N ASN A 175 13.97 15.26 -8.76
CA ASN A 175 12.77 15.79 -9.41
C ASN A 175 12.66 15.38 -10.88
N SER A 176 13.74 14.87 -11.48
CA SER A 176 13.76 14.36 -12.86
C SER A 176 13.40 12.88 -12.97
N THR A 177 12.81 12.27 -11.93
CA THR A 177 12.44 10.85 -11.91
C THR A 177 10.98 10.68 -12.29
N ASP A 178 10.65 9.57 -12.96
CA ASP A 178 9.26 9.22 -13.30
C ASP A 178 8.48 8.59 -12.11
N ILE A 179 9.07 8.58 -10.91
CA ILE A 179 8.50 7.98 -9.69
C ILE A 179 7.29 8.78 -9.20
N PHE A 180 7.31 10.11 -9.40
CA PHE A 180 6.28 11.02 -8.92
C PHE A 180 5.47 11.54 -10.10
N PRO A 181 4.32 10.92 -10.42
CA PRO A 181 3.49 11.39 -11.52
C PRO A 181 3.06 12.84 -11.28
N GLU A 182 2.98 13.62 -12.35
CA GLU A 182 2.31 14.91 -12.29
C GLU A 182 0.81 14.65 -12.14
N THR A 183 0.22 15.18 -11.08
CA THR A 183 -1.20 15.08 -10.82
C THR A 183 -1.74 16.48 -10.66
N ASP A 184 -2.54 16.92 -11.62
CA ASP A 184 -3.26 18.18 -11.49
C ASP A 184 -4.65 17.90 -10.95
N LEU A 185 -4.84 18.16 -9.65
CA LEU A 185 -6.13 18.03 -8.99
C LEU A 185 -6.91 19.36 -8.95
N LYS A 186 -6.55 20.33 -9.80
CA LYS A 186 -7.25 21.62 -9.90
C LYS A 186 -8.44 21.52 -10.85
N ASP A 187 -9.45 22.34 -10.59
CA ASP A 187 -10.61 22.54 -11.46
C ASP A 187 -11.38 21.25 -11.80
N ILE A 188 -11.49 20.35 -10.83
CA ILE A 188 -12.12 19.05 -11.02
C ILE A 188 -13.64 19.16 -11.00
N PRO A 189 -14.33 18.55 -11.99
CA PRO A 189 -15.79 18.50 -12.00
C PRO A 189 -16.38 17.95 -10.69
N GLU A 190 -17.43 18.58 -10.19
CA GLU A 190 -18.07 18.18 -8.92
C GLU A 190 -18.59 16.74 -8.98
N ASP A 191 -18.99 16.24 -10.16
CA ASP A 191 -19.48 14.88 -10.38
C ASP A 191 -18.38 13.81 -10.36
N MET A 192 -17.12 14.19 -10.52
CA MET A 192 -15.95 13.32 -10.34
C MET A 192 -15.38 13.39 -8.92
N THR A 193 -15.86 14.34 -8.12
CA THR A 193 -15.35 14.59 -6.77
C THR A 193 -16.01 13.66 -5.75
N MET A 194 -15.20 13.09 -4.87
CA MET A 194 -15.62 12.19 -3.80
C MET A 194 -15.18 12.76 -2.45
N ASP A 195 -16.09 12.89 -1.50
CA ASP A 195 -15.74 13.24 -0.12
C ASP A 195 -15.11 12.03 0.59
N LEU A 196 -13.87 12.21 1.07
CA LEU A 196 -13.09 11.20 1.79
C LEU A 196 -13.07 11.43 3.31
N GLY A 197 -13.78 12.44 3.82
CA GLY A 197 -13.76 12.86 5.22
C GLY A 197 -12.60 13.81 5.52
N HIS A 198 -12.58 14.38 6.73
CA HIS A 198 -11.52 15.28 7.21
C HIS A 198 -11.19 16.44 6.26
N ASP A 199 -12.23 16.99 5.60
CA ASP A 199 -12.12 18.03 4.56
C ASP A 199 -11.26 17.63 3.34
N ILE A 200 -10.96 16.33 3.18
CA ILE A 200 -10.22 15.78 2.06
C ILE A 200 -11.18 15.30 0.98
N LYS A 201 -10.87 15.72 -0.25
CA LYS A 201 -11.61 15.34 -1.45
C LYS A 201 -10.71 14.54 -2.38
N GLY A 202 -11.26 13.45 -2.91
CA GLY A 202 -10.64 12.65 -3.94
C GLY A 202 -11.37 12.77 -5.26
N VAL A 203 -10.75 12.20 -6.29
CA VAL A 203 -11.18 12.32 -7.69
C VAL A 203 -11.29 10.93 -8.24
N ALA A 204 -12.50 10.53 -8.61
CA ALA A 204 -12.77 9.24 -9.20
C ALA A 204 -12.85 9.36 -10.73
N GLU A 205 -12.03 8.59 -11.44
CA GLU A 205 -12.04 8.54 -12.90
C GLU A 205 -11.92 7.11 -13.42
N GLY A 206 -12.48 6.87 -14.60
CA GLY A 206 -12.38 5.59 -15.30
C GLY A 206 -11.64 5.75 -16.62
N ALA A 207 -10.59 4.96 -16.85
CA ALA A 207 -9.81 5.00 -18.07
C ALA A 207 -9.25 3.61 -18.44
N ALA A 208 -9.37 3.23 -19.72
CA ALA A 208 -8.76 2.03 -20.30
C ALA A 208 -9.02 0.72 -19.51
N GLY A 209 -10.23 0.55 -18.96
CA GLY A 209 -10.60 -0.62 -18.16
C GLY A 209 -10.15 -0.56 -16.70
N SER A 210 -9.55 0.54 -16.25
CA SER A 210 -9.20 0.79 -14.85
C SER A 210 -10.04 1.92 -14.25
N GLN A 211 -10.28 1.82 -12.95
CA GLN A 211 -10.79 2.91 -12.11
C GLN A 211 -9.63 3.46 -11.29
N TYR A 212 -9.58 4.78 -11.16
CA TYR A 212 -8.61 5.51 -10.37
C TYR A 212 -9.36 6.35 -9.34
N LEU A 213 -8.83 6.38 -8.12
CA LEU A 213 -9.23 7.32 -7.09
C LEU A 213 -7.98 8.00 -6.57
N THR A 214 -7.86 9.30 -6.83
CA THR A 214 -6.65 10.08 -6.52
C THR A 214 -6.98 11.26 -5.61
N TRP A 215 -6.15 11.51 -4.61
CA TRP A 215 -6.26 12.65 -3.71
C TRP A 215 -4.89 13.13 -3.24
N THR A 216 -4.87 14.24 -2.53
CA THR A 216 -3.62 14.82 -1.98
C THR A 216 -3.76 15.14 -0.50
N GLU A 217 -2.69 14.87 0.25
CA GLU A 217 -2.54 15.24 1.65
C GLU A 217 -1.16 15.91 1.84
N GLY A 218 -1.15 17.22 2.01
CA GLY A 218 0.10 18.00 2.06
C GLY A 218 0.94 17.87 0.78
N ARG A 219 2.11 17.24 0.89
CA ARG A 219 3.03 16.97 -0.25
C ARG A 219 2.91 15.54 -0.79
N TRP A 220 1.94 14.79 -0.30
CA TRP A 220 1.64 13.44 -0.77
C TRP A 220 0.52 13.48 -1.80
N THR A 221 0.75 12.80 -2.91
CA THR A 221 -0.32 12.33 -3.80
C THR A 221 -0.57 10.86 -3.49
N LEU A 222 -1.84 10.50 -3.35
CA LEU A 222 -2.26 9.13 -3.09
C LEU A 222 -3.19 8.68 -4.20
N GLN A 223 -3.02 7.45 -4.67
CA GLN A 223 -3.80 6.87 -5.75
C GLN A 223 -4.16 5.43 -5.43
N ILE A 224 -5.43 5.08 -5.67
CA ILE A 224 -5.89 3.70 -5.77
C ILE A 224 -6.26 3.44 -7.22
N ARG A 225 -5.64 2.41 -7.83
CA ARG A 225 -5.99 1.89 -9.15
C ARG A 225 -6.57 0.49 -9.00
N SER A 226 -7.71 0.23 -9.63
CA SER A 226 -8.31 -1.12 -9.72
C SER A 226 -8.82 -1.40 -11.13
N VAL A 227 -9.15 -2.66 -11.42
CA VAL A 227 -9.87 -3.02 -12.66
C VAL A 227 -11.34 -2.59 -12.52
N SER A 228 -11.89 -1.97 -13.57
CA SER A 228 -13.25 -1.40 -13.53
C SER A 228 -14.34 -2.45 -13.34
N GLU A 229 -14.17 -3.62 -13.96
CA GLU A 229 -15.13 -4.72 -13.91
C GLU A 229 -15.24 -5.35 -12.51
N ASP A 230 -14.21 -5.20 -11.68
CA ASP A 230 -14.21 -5.74 -10.31
C ASP A 230 -15.09 -4.91 -9.36
N ASN A 231 -15.51 -3.71 -9.77
CA ASN A 231 -16.38 -2.81 -8.99
C ASN A 231 -15.92 -2.64 -7.53
N MET A 232 -14.60 -2.48 -7.34
CA MET A 232 -14.02 -2.34 -6.01
C MET A 232 -14.50 -1.07 -5.32
N ASN A 233 -14.71 -1.16 -4.00
CA ASN A 233 -15.05 0.01 -3.18
C ASN A 233 -13.81 0.87 -2.87
N ASN A 234 -13.21 1.46 -3.90
CA ASN A 234 -12.06 2.34 -3.76
C ASN A 234 -12.34 3.53 -2.81
N PRO A 235 -13.52 4.18 -2.82
CA PRO A 235 -13.84 5.23 -1.86
C PRO A 235 -13.78 4.76 -0.40
N GLY A 236 -14.29 3.56 -0.11
CA GLY A 236 -14.22 2.97 1.23
C GLY A 236 -12.80 2.65 1.67
N ILE A 237 -11.92 2.25 0.75
CA ILE A 237 -10.50 2.02 1.04
C ILE A 237 -9.79 3.35 1.31
N ALA A 238 -10.00 4.36 0.46
CA ALA A 238 -9.42 5.69 0.62
C ALA A 238 -9.81 6.34 1.94
N LYS A 239 -11.10 6.28 2.35
CA LYS A 239 -11.56 6.79 3.65
C LYS A 239 -10.81 6.17 4.83
N LYS A 240 -10.51 4.86 4.78
CA LYS A 240 -9.72 4.20 5.82
C LYS A 240 -8.27 4.67 5.83
N MET A 241 -7.70 4.96 4.68
CA MET A 241 -6.34 5.50 4.57
C MET A 241 -6.29 6.93 5.13
N VAL A 242 -7.22 7.79 4.73
CA VAL A 242 -7.34 9.16 5.26
C VAL A 242 -7.48 9.14 6.79
N GLU A 243 -8.46 8.38 7.32
CA GLU A 243 -8.67 8.24 8.76
C GLU A 243 -7.41 7.78 9.51
N TYR A 244 -6.67 6.82 8.93
CA TYR A 244 -5.44 6.34 9.53
C TYR A 244 -4.38 7.45 9.63
N LEU A 245 -4.25 8.27 8.58
CA LEU A 245 -3.24 9.32 8.47
C LEU A 245 -3.51 10.53 9.36
N GLU A 246 -4.75 10.76 9.79
CA GLU A 246 -5.09 11.81 10.79
C GLU A 246 -4.33 11.64 12.11
N SER A 247 -4.03 10.40 12.49
CA SER A 247 -3.29 10.06 13.73
C SER A 247 -1.88 9.51 13.48
N HIS A 248 -1.53 9.23 12.22
CA HIS A 248 -0.27 8.61 11.83
C HIS A 248 0.42 9.41 10.72
N THR A 249 1.43 10.18 11.09
CA THR A 249 2.11 11.08 10.15
C THR A 249 3.13 10.32 9.30
N LEU A 250 2.97 10.36 7.97
CA LEU A 250 4.00 9.92 7.03
C LEU A 250 5.25 10.82 7.14
N PRO A 251 6.45 10.31 6.80
CA PRO A 251 7.64 11.16 6.64
C PRO A 251 7.33 12.34 5.71
N ALA A 252 7.70 13.55 6.12
CA ALA A 252 7.38 14.75 5.37
C ALA A 252 8.31 14.84 4.13
N PRO A 253 7.80 14.65 2.90
CA PRO A 253 8.64 14.59 1.70
C PRO A 253 9.31 15.94 1.45
N LYS A 254 10.51 16.03 0.88
CA LYS A 254 11.13 17.33 0.57
C LYS A 254 10.28 18.14 -0.41
N ASP A 255 9.95 17.57 -1.57
CA ASP A 255 9.05 18.20 -2.55
C ASP A 255 7.85 17.30 -2.85
N LYS A 256 8.07 16.01 -3.17
CA LYS A 256 7.02 15.07 -3.59
C LYS A 256 7.05 13.75 -2.81
N GLY A 257 5.86 13.28 -2.45
CA GLY A 257 5.59 11.90 -2.01
C GLY A 257 4.47 11.29 -2.84
N PHE A 258 4.53 9.99 -3.08
CA PHE A 258 3.52 9.26 -3.84
C PHE A 258 3.21 7.91 -3.21
N VAL A 259 1.91 7.66 -2.97
CA VAL A 259 1.38 6.36 -2.57
C VAL A 259 0.58 5.81 -3.74
N ASN A 260 1.02 4.68 -4.30
CA ASN A 260 0.29 3.96 -5.34
C ASN A 260 -0.19 2.62 -4.80
N VAL A 261 -1.50 2.44 -4.76
CA VAL A 261 -2.17 1.19 -4.40
C VAL A 261 -2.78 0.60 -5.67
N GLU A 262 -2.29 -0.54 -6.11
CA GLU A 262 -2.77 -1.22 -7.30
C GLU A 262 -3.42 -2.55 -6.96
N TYR A 263 -4.71 -2.66 -7.27
CA TYR A 263 -5.45 -3.91 -7.23
C TYR A 263 -5.55 -4.51 -8.64
N PRO A 264 -4.85 -5.64 -8.91
CA PRO A 264 -5.03 -6.39 -10.16
C PRO A 264 -6.41 -7.04 -10.22
N SER A 265 -6.71 -7.62 -11.39
CA SER A 265 -7.99 -8.29 -11.67
C SER A 265 -8.37 -9.31 -10.59
N GLY A 266 -9.64 -9.28 -10.19
CA GLY A 266 -10.23 -10.06 -9.12
C GLY A 266 -10.13 -9.40 -7.74
N GLY A 267 -9.36 -8.32 -7.57
CA GLY A 267 -9.29 -7.53 -6.34
C GLY A 267 -8.84 -8.28 -5.08
N LYS A 268 -8.21 -9.46 -5.23
CA LYS A 268 -7.82 -10.35 -4.11
C LYS A 268 -6.41 -10.12 -3.61
N SER A 269 -5.55 -9.56 -4.43
CA SER A 269 -4.19 -9.15 -4.08
C SER A 269 -4.06 -7.65 -4.28
N VAL A 270 -2.97 -7.08 -3.79
CA VAL A 270 -2.66 -5.66 -3.93
C VAL A 270 -1.16 -5.53 -4.09
N ASN A 271 -0.73 -4.51 -4.85
CA ASN A 271 0.65 -4.05 -4.87
C ASN A 271 0.65 -2.63 -4.35
N VAL A 272 1.36 -2.37 -3.27
CA VAL A 272 1.49 -1.02 -2.70
C VAL A 272 2.92 -0.55 -2.87
N THR A 273 3.09 0.59 -3.53
CA THR A 273 4.37 1.29 -3.64
C THR A 273 4.24 2.66 -3.00
N ILE A 274 5.12 2.97 -2.05
CA ILE A 274 5.15 4.27 -1.37
C ILE A 274 6.54 4.86 -1.54
N SER A 275 6.62 6.02 -2.19
CA SER A 275 7.87 6.71 -2.45
C SER A 275 7.86 8.13 -1.93
N TRP A 276 8.96 8.61 -1.38
CA TRP A 276 9.10 10.02 -1.02
C TRP A 276 10.53 10.51 -1.12
N GLN A 277 10.65 11.81 -1.37
CA GLN A 277 11.94 12.49 -1.37
C GLN A 277 12.35 12.87 0.06
N ASP A 278 13.60 12.61 0.42
CA ASP A 278 14.28 13.23 1.55
C ASP A 278 15.56 13.91 1.05
N GLY A 279 15.45 15.21 0.80
CA GLY A 279 16.51 15.97 0.11
C GLY A 279 16.82 15.38 -1.26
N LYS A 280 18.01 14.81 -1.41
CA LYS A 280 18.47 14.14 -2.65
C LYS A 280 18.17 12.64 -2.68
N GLN A 281 17.72 12.07 -1.57
CA GLN A 281 17.40 10.66 -1.48
C GLN A 281 15.94 10.46 -1.87
N ILE A 282 15.66 9.37 -2.58
CA ILE A 282 14.31 8.84 -2.71
C ILE A 282 14.28 7.54 -1.94
N HIS A 283 13.30 7.47 -1.05
CA HIS A 283 12.95 6.27 -0.30
C HIS A 283 11.78 5.63 -1.01
N GLN A 284 11.78 4.30 -1.12
CA GLN A 284 10.72 3.54 -1.77
C GLN A 284 10.44 2.26 -0.99
N LEU A 285 9.21 2.10 -0.52
CA LEU A 285 8.68 0.86 0.03
C LEU A 285 7.80 0.17 -1.01
N GLN A 286 7.95 -1.13 -1.19
CA GLN A 286 7.07 -1.97 -2.00
C GLN A 286 6.60 -3.17 -1.18
N THR A 287 5.32 -3.51 -1.25
CA THR A 287 4.76 -4.66 -0.53
C THR A 287 3.47 -5.15 -1.18
N GLU A 288 3.12 -6.41 -0.93
CA GLU A 288 1.81 -6.98 -1.28
C GLU A 288 0.83 -6.94 -0.08
N GLN A 289 1.24 -6.35 1.05
CA GLN A 289 0.38 -6.13 2.21
C GLN A 289 -0.66 -5.04 1.90
N VAL A 290 -1.80 -5.11 2.60
CA VAL A 290 -2.89 -4.12 2.43
C VAL A 290 -2.43 -2.69 2.76
N PRO A 291 -3.08 -1.65 2.18
CA PRO A 291 -2.57 -0.27 2.24
C PRO A 291 -2.27 0.25 3.64
N LEU A 292 -3.09 -0.07 4.64
CA LEU A 292 -2.88 0.39 6.02
C LEU A 292 -1.58 -0.19 6.62
N GLU A 293 -1.24 -1.44 6.29
CA GLU A 293 0.00 -2.06 6.75
C GLU A 293 1.22 -1.45 6.07
N ALA A 294 1.10 -1.12 4.77
CA ALA A 294 2.12 -0.42 4.02
C ALA A 294 2.36 1.00 4.59
N LEU A 295 1.30 1.74 4.88
CA LEU A 295 1.39 3.04 5.53
C LEU A 295 2.03 2.92 6.92
N GLY A 296 1.65 1.91 7.71
CA GLY A 296 2.25 1.66 9.02
C GLY A 296 3.76 1.40 8.97
N MET A 297 4.23 0.68 7.96
CA MET A 297 5.67 0.52 7.70
C MET A 297 6.35 1.86 7.44
N VAL A 298 5.77 2.71 6.58
CA VAL A 298 6.35 4.02 6.23
C VAL A 298 6.30 5.03 7.38
N VAL A 299 5.19 5.08 8.13
CA VAL A 299 5.05 5.91 9.33
C VAL A 299 6.12 5.57 10.39
N SER A 300 6.53 4.29 10.44
CA SER A 300 7.53 3.82 11.40
C SER A 300 8.99 4.11 11.01
N VAL A 301 9.22 4.77 9.87
CA VAL A 301 10.57 5.02 9.36
C VAL A 301 11.32 6.00 10.26
N LYS A 302 12.49 5.58 10.72
CA LYS A 302 13.42 6.39 11.53
C LYS A 302 14.87 5.99 11.30
#